data_AF-A0A0L6WP51-F1
#
_entry.id   AF-A0A0L6WP51-F1
#
_cell.length_a   1.000
_cell.length_b   1.000
_cell.length_c   1.000
_cell.angle_alpha   90.00
_cell.angle_beta   90.00
_cell.angle_gamma   90.00
#
_symmetry.space_group_name_H-M   'P 1'
#
loop_
_entity.id
_entity.type
_entity.pdbx_description
1 polymer ?
#
loop_
_entity_poly.entity_id
_entity_poly.type
_entity_poly.pdbx_seq_one_letter_code
_entity_poly.pdbx_strand_id
1 'polypeptide(L)'
;MLARFSALRSFPRLVVVPVRHTSSKVEGSVAQSKEFRLCVFSKKEAAHENEYVHRHDLELLAKLKAEIEKKQQELDELHKVESELKKQQ
;
A
#
# COMPACT_ATOMS: atom_id res chain seq x y z
N MET A 1 71.24 31.53 15.00
CA MET A 1 69.90 32.00 14.57
C MET A 1 69.04 30.76 14.34
N LEU A 2 68.06 30.53 15.22
CA LEU A 2 66.61 30.73 14.95
C LEU A 2 66.08 29.74 13.90
N ALA A 3 65.01 28.97 14.10
CA ALA A 3 64.23 28.57 15.26
C ALA A 3 63.50 27.29 14.82
N ARG A 4 63.19 26.43 15.77
CA ARG A 4 62.48 25.17 15.61
C ARG A 4 61.10 25.42 14.98
N PHE A 5 60.78 24.74 13.88
CA PHE A 5 59.42 24.69 13.35
C PHE A 5 58.51 23.99 14.37
N SER A 6 57.71 24.77 15.11
CA SER A 6 56.65 24.24 15.96
C SER A 6 55.45 23.89 15.10
N ALA A 7 55.40 22.65 14.61
CA ALA A 7 54.19 22.08 14.05
C ALA A 7 53.16 21.88 15.18
N LEU A 8 52.22 22.81 15.32
CA LEU A 8 51.00 22.63 16.09
C LEU A 8 50.17 21.54 15.42
N ARG A 9 50.33 20.30 15.87
CA ARG A 9 49.43 19.20 15.53
C ARG A 9 48.03 19.54 16.02
N SER A 10 47.15 19.90 15.10
CA SER A 10 45.72 19.96 15.34
C SER A 10 45.23 18.57 15.75
N PHE A 11 44.83 18.40 17.01
CA PHE A 11 44.16 17.18 17.46
C PHE A 11 42.68 17.28 17.09
N PRO A 12 42.11 16.33 16.33
CA PRO A 12 40.67 16.26 16.16
C PRO A 12 40.05 15.91 17.52
N ARG A 13 39.28 16.83 18.10
CA ARG A 13 38.42 16.53 19.24
C ARG A 13 37.31 15.60 18.73
N LEU A 14 37.50 14.30 18.89
CA LEU A 14 36.45 13.32 18.68
C LEU A 14 35.41 13.50 19.78
N VAL A 15 34.37 14.29 19.50
CA VAL A 15 33.18 14.34 20.33
C VAL A 15 32.43 13.03 20.12
N VAL A 16 32.64 12.08 21.02
CA VAL A 16 31.86 10.84 21.06
C VAL A 16 30.48 11.18 21.59
N VAL A 17 29.51 11.34 20.69
CA VAL A 17 28.10 11.41 21.07
C VAL A 17 27.64 9.98 21.39
N PRO A 18 27.22 9.67 22.62
CA PRO A 18 26.68 8.36 22.91
C PRO A 18 25.37 8.18 22.12
N VAL A 19 25.33 7.16 21.27
CA VAL A 19 24.10 6.73 20.58
C VAL A 19 23.12 6.31 21.68
N ARG A 20 22.15 7.17 21.98
CA ARG A 20 21.05 6.81 22.87
C ARG A 20 20.14 5.86 22.09
N HIS A 21 20.25 4.56 22.37
CA HIS A 21 19.28 3.58 21.91
C HIS A 21 17.98 3.79 22.69
N THR A 22 17.16 4.75 22.25
CA THR A 22 15.78 4.87 22.72
C THR A 22 14.98 3.77 22.04
N SER A 23 14.58 2.73 22.79
CA SER A 23 13.62 1.74 22.31
C SER A 23 12.23 2.38 22.22
N SER A 24 12.01 3.20 21.19
CA SER A 24 10.67 3.59 20.79
C SER A 24 10.11 2.45 19.95
N LYS A 25 9.28 1.60 20.56
CA LYS A 25 8.48 0.64 19.80
C LYS A 25 7.44 1.43 19.01
N VAL A 26 7.80 1.83 17.80
CA VAL A 26 6.87 2.43 16.85
C VAL A 26 5.96 1.30 16.36
N GLU A 27 4.65 1.52 16.40
CA GLU A 27 3.66 0.59 15.86
C GLU A 27 4.00 0.29 14.38
N GLY A 28 3.97 -0.99 13.99
CA GLY A 28 4.40 -1.43 12.65
C GLY A 28 5.90 -1.74 12.48
N SER A 29 6.74 -1.56 13.51
CA SER A 29 8.17 -1.94 13.47
C SER A 29 8.39 -3.43 13.19
N VAL A 30 7.46 -4.28 13.62
CA VAL A 30 7.46 -5.73 13.33
C VAL A 30 7.35 -5.99 11.82
N ALA A 31 6.44 -5.31 11.12
CA ALA A 31 6.27 -5.47 9.67
C ALA A 31 7.44 -4.89 8.85
N GLN A 32 8.14 -3.87 9.38
CA GLN A 32 9.21 -3.17 8.66
C GLN A 32 10.58 -3.85 8.74
N SER A 33 10.83 -4.72 9.73
CA SER A 33 12.14 -5.37 9.83
C SER A 33 12.32 -6.42 8.72
N LYS A 34 13.50 -6.42 8.08
CA LYS A 34 13.85 -7.39 7.02
C LYS A 34 13.74 -8.84 7.50
N GLU A 35 13.95 -9.07 8.78
CA GLU A 35 13.89 -10.38 9.44
C GLU A 35 12.44 -10.87 9.62
N PHE A 36 11.50 -9.98 9.97
CA PHE A 36 10.08 -10.34 10.03
C PHE A 36 9.42 -10.48 8.65
N ARG A 37 9.88 -9.73 7.64
CA ARG A 37 9.47 -9.99 6.24
C ARG A 37 9.80 -11.41 5.80
N LEU A 38 10.91 -11.98 6.31
CA LEU A 38 11.31 -13.36 6.04
C LEU A 38 10.58 -14.37 6.96
N CYS A 39 10.04 -13.92 8.09
CA CYS A 39 9.32 -14.74 9.06
C CYS A 39 8.02 -15.31 8.46
N VAL A 40 7.79 -16.60 8.70
CA VAL A 40 6.68 -17.36 8.12
C VAL A 40 5.31 -16.85 8.61
N PHE A 41 5.26 -16.29 9.82
CA PHE A 41 4.03 -15.79 10.42
C PHE A 41 3.47 -14.57 9.67
N SER A 42 4.30 -13.56 9.42
CA SER A 42 3.87 -12.36 8.67
C SER A 42 3.49 -12.64 7.23
N LYS A 43 4.06 -13.66 6.60
CA LYS A 43 3.66 -14.09 5.26
C LYS A 43 2.25 -14.70 5.25
N LYS A 44 1.87 -15.43 6.30
CA LYS A 44 0.54 -16.03 6.42
C LYS A 44 -0.53 -14.96 6.65
N GLU A 45 -0.29 -14.02 7.55
CA GLU A 45 -1.20 -12.91 7.80
C GLU A 45 -1.41 -12.08 6.53
N ALA A 46 -0.34 -11.68 5.86
CA ALA A 46 -0.42 -10.95 4.59
C ALA A 46 -1.14 -11.75 3.49
N ALA A 47 -0.94 -13.07 3.42
CA ALA A 47 -1.65 -13.91 2.46
C ALA A 47 -3.15 -13.97 2.72
N HIS A 48 -3.57 -14.06 3.98
CA HIS A 48 -4.98 -14.05 4.36
C HIS A 48 -5.65 -12.69 4.09
N GLU A 49 -4.95 -11.60 4.38
CA GLU A 49 -5.42 -10.25 4.07
C GLU A 49 -5.58 -10.07 2.54
N ASN A 50 -4.59 -10.48 1.75
CA ASN A 50 -4.68 -10.42 0.29
C ASN A 50 -5.81 -11.29 -0.25
N GLU A 51 -5.99 -12.50 0.27
CA GLU A 51 -7.09 -13.38 -0.14
C GLU A 51 -8.46 -12.76 0.17
N TYR A 52 -8.62 -12.15 1.34
CA TYR A 52 -9.84 -11.44 1.69
C TYR A 52 -10.13 -10.28 0.73
N VAL A 53 -9.13 -9.45 0.43
CA VAL A 53 -9.26 -8.34 -0.52
C VAL A 53 -9.68 -8.85 -1.89
N HIS A 54 -9.03 -9.87 -2.41
CA HIS A 54 -9.38 -10.45 -3.72
C HIS A 54 -10.81 -10.99 -3.76
N ARG A 55 -11.26 -11.70 -2.71
CA ARG A 55 -12.63 -12.21 -2.64
C ARG A 55 -13.65 -11.07 -2.61
N HIS A 56 -13.40 -10.05 -1.80
CA HIS A 56 -14.26 -8.89 -1.69
C HIS A 56 -14.36 -8.12 -3.02
N ASP A 57 -13.24 -7.94 -3.72
CA ASP A 57 -13.22 -7.29 -5.03
C ASP A 57 -14.01 -8.09 -6.07
N LEU A 58 -13.91 -9.42 -6.05
CA LEU A 58 -14.72 -10.28 -6.93
C LEU A 58 -16.22 -10.15 -6.64
N GLU A 59 -16.62 -10.05 -5.37
CA GLU A 59 -18.02 -9.82 -5.00
C GLU A 59 -18.53 -8.47 -5.49
N LEU A 60 -17.72 -7.40 -5.37
CA LEU A 60 -18.07 -6.08 -5.90
C LEU A 60 -18.22 -6.11 -7.42
N LEU A 61 -17.28 -6.74 -8.12
CA LEU A 61 -17.34 -6.89 -9.57
C LEU A 61 -18.58 -7.69 -10.02
N ALA A 62 -18.96 -8.73 -9.27
CA ALA A 62 -20.16 -9.50 -9.55
C ALA A 62 -21.44 -8.66 -9.39
N LYS A 63 -21.53 -7.84 -8.34
CA LYS A 63 -22.66 -6.92 -8.12
C LYS A 63 -22.77 -5.90 -9.26
N LEU A 64 -21.65 -5.28 -9.65
CA LEU A 64 -21.62 -4.31 -10.73
C LEU A 64 -22.04 -4.93 -12.08
N LYS A 65 -21.60 -6.15 -12.37
CA LYS A 65 -22.04 -6.87 -13.58
C LYS A 65 -23.54 -7.13 -13.58
N ALA A 66 -24.10 -7.58 -12.46
CA ALA A 66 -25.54 -7.81 -12.33
C ALA A 66 -26.35 -6.51 -12.51
N GLU A 67 -25.85 -5.37 -12.02
CA GLU A 67 -26.48 -4.07 -12.25
C GLU A 67 -26.42 -3.63 -13.71
N ILE A 68 -25.30 -3.88 -14.39
CA ILE A 68 -25.16 -3.58 -15.83
C ILE A 68 -26.13 -4.43 -16.65
N GLU A 69 -26.23 -5.73 -16.36
CA GLU A 69 -27.16 -6.64 -17.06
C GLU A 69 -28.61 -6.20 -16.90
N LYS A 70 -29.02 -5.80 -15.69
CA LYS A 70 -30.37 -5.26 -15.45
C LYS A 70 -30.63 -4.00 -16.28
N LYS A 71 -29.68 -3.05 -16.28
CA LYS A 71 -29.81 -1.82 -17.07
C LYS A 71 -29.83 -2.08 -18.57
N GLN A 72 -29.11 -3.09 -19.06
CA GLN A 72 -29.17 -3.49 -20.47
C GLN A 72 -30.54 -4.05 -20.82
N GLN A 73 -31.13 -4.88 -19.96
CA GLN A 73 -32.50 -5.37 -20.15
C GLN A 73 -33.52 -4.22 -20.18
N GLU A 74 -33.39 -3.27 -19.24
CA GLU A 74 -34.23 -2.06 -19.22
C GLU A 74 -34.09 -1.23 -20.51
N LEU A 75 -32.86 -1.07 -21.02
CA LEU A 75 -32.63 -0.37 -22.30
C LEU A 75 -33.23 -1.10 -23.50
N ASP A 76 -33.11 -2.43 -23.54
CA ASP A 76 -33.71 -3.25 -24.61
C ASP A 76 -35.24 -3.18 -24.59
N GLU A 77 -35.85 -3.13 -23.41
CA GLU A 77 -37.30 -2.91 -23.25
C GLU A 77 -37.71 -1.53 -23.73
N LEU A 78 -36.99 -0.47 -23.32
CA LEU A 78 -37.26 0.90 -23.77
C LEU A 78 -37.13 1.03 -25.29
N HIS A 79 -36.10 0.42 -25.89
CA HIS A 79 -35.95 0.43 -27.35
C HIS A 79 -37.10 -0.27 -28.08
N LYS A 80 -37.65 -1.35 -27.53
CA LYS A 80 -38.84 -2.01 -28.08
C LYS A 80 -40.05 -1.06 -28.03
N VAL A 81 -40.29 -0.44 -26.87
CA VAL A 81 -41.39 0.53 -26.69
C VAL A 81 -41.25 1.71 -27.65
N GLU A 82 -40.05 2.28 -27.79
CA GLU A 82 -39.79 3.35 -28.77
C GLU A 82 -40.09 2.91 -30.21
N SER A 83 -39.73 1.68 -30.57
CA SER A 83 -39.98 1.15 -31.91
C SER A 83 -41.48 0.94 -32.19
N GLU A 84 -42.27 0.62 -31.16
CA GLU A 84 -43.72 0.46 -31.26
C GLU A 84 -44.41 1.82 -31.37
N LEU A 85 -44.01 2.79 -30.55
CA LEU A 85 -44.52 4.16 -30.63
C LEU A 85 -44.22 4.81 -31.99
N LYS A 86 -43.01 4.60 -32.54
CA LYS A 86 -42.65 5.08 -33.89
C LYS A 86 -43.46 4.43 -35.01
N LYS A 87 -44.01 3.24 -34.81
CA LYS A 87 -44.89 2.57 -35.78
C LYS A 87 -46.35 3.02 -35.67
N GLN A 88 -46.75 3.56 -34.52
CA GLN A 88 -48.10 4.06 -34.25
C GLN A 88 -48.30 5.53 -34.66
N GLN A 89 -47.19 6.28 -34.81
CA GLN A 89 -47.16 7.62 -35.41
C GLN A 89 -47.07 7.54 -36.93
#